data_AF-A0AAD7D1F7-F1
#
_entry.id   AF-A0AAD7D1F7-F1
#
_cell.length_a   1.000
_cell.length_b   1.000
_cell.length_c   1.000
_cell.angle_alpha   90.00
_cell.angle_beta   90.00
_cell.angle_gamma   90.00
#
_symmetry.space_group_name_H-M   'P 1'
#
loop_
_entity.id
_entity.type
_entity.pdbx_description
1 polymer ?
#
loop_
_entity_poly.entity_id
_entity_poly.type
_entity_poly.pdbx_seq_one_letter_code
_entity_poly.pdbx_strand_id
1 'polypeptide(L)'
;LVSTRCYWLCVNKLEELVLKRLFKLTKMNMSQTSYKLQKHVTKAALARYNKAAAALTPKWCSLTWNEVVECTFLSDFNILHDPTGNADLRERATPAARQLMDTFFRIQRAKEEIPWLNIEICWLVTYIRDEEIFLLQKEAEVAQTDPHLAYFIRMYCNQRGRSDATHMARLRAMEKKLGSRFTGM
;
A
#
# COMPACT_ATOMS: atom_id res chain seq x y z
N LEU A 1 -37.66 -0.39 -7.21
CA LEU A 1 -36.76 -1.47 -7.67
C LEU A 1 -35.99 -1.11 -8.95
N VAL A 2 -36.65 -0.63 -10.01
CA VAL A 2 -35.94 -0.18 -11.24
C VAL A 2 -35.11 1.09 -10.98
N SER A 3 -35.65 2.08 -10.25
CA SER A 3 -34.95 3.34 -9.96
C SER A 3 -33.66 3.16 -9.13
N THR A 4 -33.66 2.25 -8.16
CA THR A 4 -32.48 1.93 -7.33
C THR A 4 -31.39 1.24 -8.14
N ARG A 5 -31.75 0.32 -9.04
CA ARG A 5 -30.78 -0.32 -9.95
C ARG A 5 -30.16 0.68 -10.93
N CYS A 6 -30.98 1.57 -11.50
CA CYS A 6 -30.49 2.64 -12.37
C CYS A 6 -29.52 3.58 -11.64
N TYR A 7 -29.79 3.91 -10.38
CA TYR A 7 -28.88 4.68 -9.54
C TYR A 7 -27.53 3.98 -9.35
N TRP A 8 -27.52 2.71 -8.94
CA TRP A 8 -26.27 1.97 -8.74
C TRP A 8 -25.44 1.85 -10.02
N LEU A 9 -26.08 1.69 -11.18
CA LEU A 9 -25.39 1.72 -12.46
C LEU A 9 -24.74 3.09 -12.75
N CYS A 10 -25.42 4.18 -12.38
CA CYS A 10 -24.85 5.52 -12.49
C CYS A 10 -23.69 5.76 -11.51
N VAL A 11 -23.77 5.24 -10.28
CA VAL A 11 -22.68 5.28 -9.28
C VAL A 11 -21.44 4.57 -9.81
N ASN A 12 -21.56 3.29 -10.16
CA ASN A 12 -20.44 2.49 -10.64
C ASN A 12 -19.79 3.13 -11.88
N LYS A 13 -20.60 3.72 -12.76
CA LYS A 13 -20.08 4.38 -13.96
C LYS A 13 -19.34 5.67 -13.65
N LEU A 14 -19.81 6.45 -12.68
CA LEU A 14 -19.14 7.66 -12.23
C LEU A 14 -17.81 7.34 -11.55
N GLU A 15 -17.80 6.34 -10.67
CA GLU A 15 -16.61 5.86 -9.97
C GLU A 15 -15.53 5.36 -10.95
N GLU A 16 -15.89 4.51 -11.90
CA GLU A 16 -14.99 4.00 -12.94
C GLU A 16 -14.30 5.15 -13.70
N LEU A 17 -15.05 6.20 -14.06
CA LEU A 17 -14.52 7.33 -14.82
C LEU A 17 -13.62 8.24 -14.00
N VAL A 18 -13.87 8.35 -12.69
CA VAL A 18 -13.05 9.15 -11.78
C VAL A 18 -11.78 8.41 -11.41
N LEU A 19 -11.84 7.10 -11.22
CA LEU A 19 -10.65 6.26 -11.09
C LEU A 19 -9.76 6.34 -12.31
N LYS A 20 -10.34 6.20 -13.50
CA LYS A 20 -9.62 6.39 -14.77
C LYS A 20 -8.95 7.76 -14.84
N ARG A 21 -9.57 8.81 -14.31
CA ARG A 21 -8.99 10.16 -14.24
C ARG A 21 -7.84 10.22 -13.22
N LEU A 22 -8.02 9.70 -12.01
CA LEU A 22 -6.99 9.68 -10.96
C LEU A 22 -5.74 8.93 -11.40
N PHE A 23 -5.89 7.73 -11.94
CA PHE A 23 -4.79 6.94 -12.48
C PHE A 23 -4.09 7.62 -13.66
N LYS A 24 -4.82 8.39 -14.46
CA LYS A 24 -4.26 9.13 -15.59
C LYS A 24 -3.48 10.36 -15.13
N LEU A 25 -3.96 11.05 -14.09
CA LEU A 25 -3.24 12.16 -13.46
C LEU A 25 -1.95 11.69 -12.77
N THR A 26 -1.99 10.53 -12.09
CA THR A 26 -0.78 9.94 -11.46
C THR A 26 0.20 9.36 -12.46
N LYS A 27 -0.28 8.71 -13.54
CA LYS A 27 0.61 8.15 -14.57
C LYS A 27 1.31 9.23 -15.38
N MET A 28 0.70 10.39 -15.64
CA MET A 28 1.19 11.29 -16.67
C MET A 28 0.71 12.75 -16.52
N ASN A 29 1.67 13.64 -16.24
CA ASN A 29 1.65 15.05 -16.62
C ASN A 29 1.87 15.24 -18.16
N MET A 30 1.56 14.22 -18.98
CA MET A 30 2.15 14.03 -20.34
C MET A 30 1.19 14.21 -21.52
N SER A 31 -0.12 14.49 -21.34
CA SER A 31 -0.97 14.90 -22.48
C SER A 31 -2.24 15.65 -22.07
N GLN A 32 -2.28 16.96 -22.34
CA GLN A 32 -3.43 17.82 -22.04
C GLN A 32 -4.71 17.42 -22.82
N THR A 33 -4.56 16.81 -24.00
CA THR A 33 -5.67 16.43 -24.90
C THR A 33 -6.56 15.35 -24.31
N SER A 34 -5.95 14.40 -23.63
CA SER A 34 -6.63 13.23 -23.09
C SER A 34 -7.34 13.54 -21.75
N TYR A 35 -6.94 14.63 -21.07
CA TYR A 35 -7.59 15.16 -19.86
C TYR A 35 -8.88 15.92 -20.17
N LYS A 36 -8.88 16.76 -21.22
CA LYS A 36 -10.08 17.52 -21.65
C LYS A 36 -11.25 16.59 -21.97
N LEU A 37 -11.02 15.54 -22.76
CA LEU A 37 -12.04 14.55 -23.09
C LEU A 37 -12.57 13.84 -21.83
N GLN A 38 -11.68 13.38 -20.95
CA GLN A 38 -12.06 12.72 -19.71
C GLN A 38 -12.92 13.63 -18.83
N LYS A 39 -12.56 14.91 -18.72
CA LYS A 39 -13.33 15.92 -17.98
C LYS A 39 -14.78 16.02 -18.48
N HIS A 40 -14.99 16.07 -19.80
CA HIS A 40 -16.33 16.15 -20.37
C HIS A 40 -17.14 14.86 -20.12
N VAL A 41 -16.51 13.69 -20.28
CA VAL A 41 -17.16 12.39 -20.04
C VAL A 41 -17.55 12.23 -18.57
N THR A 42 -16.68 12.59 -17.63
CA THR A 42 -16.98 12.55 -16.18
C THR A 42 -18.09 13.54 -15.82
N LYS A 43 -18.12 14.75 -16.40
CA LYS A 43 -19.21 15.72 -16.19
C LYS A 43 -20.57 15.19 -16.67
N ALA A 44 -20.61 14.52 -17.82
CA ALA A 44 -21.83 13.91 -18.32
C ALA A 44 -22.32 12.76 -17.42
N ALA A 45 -21.40 11.94 -16.92
CA ALA A 45 -21.73 10.88 -15.96
C ALA A 45 -22.26 11.45 -14.63
N LEU A 46 -21.66 12.54 -14.13
CA LEU A 46 -22.13 13.25 -12.94
C LEU A 46 -23.56 13.76 -13.09
N ALA A 47 -23.90 14.33 -14.24
CA ALA A 47 -25.26 14.78 -14.52
C ALA A 47 -26.28 13.64 -14.52
N ARG A 48 -25.90 12.46 -15.05
CA ARG A 48 -26.73 11.25 -15.03
C ARG A 48 -26.92 10.72 -13.61
N TYR A 49 -25.86 10.72 -12.80
CA TYR A 49 -25.91 10.41 -11.38
C TYR A 49 -26.88 11.33 -10.64
N ASN A 50 -26.72 12.65 -10.76
CA ASN A 50 -27.59 13.63 -10.07
C ASN A 50 -29.07 13.48 -10.48
N LYS A 51 -29.34 13.18 -11.76
CA LYS A 51 -30.69 12.89 -12.25
C LYS A 51 -31.26 11.60 -11.63
N ALA A 52 -30.45 10.55 -11.50
CA ALA A 52 -30.87 9.30 -10.88
C ALA A 52 -31.08 9.44 -9.37
N ALA A 53 -30.21 10.19 -8.68
CA ALA A 53 -30.32 10.49 -7.25
C ALA A 53 -31.61 11.28 -6.91
N ALA A 54 -31.98 12.24 -7.77
CA ALA A 54 -33.22 13.00 -7.63
C ALA A 54 -34.50 12.20 -7.89
N ALA A 55 -34.40 11.07 -8.62
CA ALA A 55 -35.53 10.19 -8.95
C ALA A 55 -35.81 9.12 -7.88
N LEU A 56 -35.04 9.11 -6.79
CA LEU A 56 -35.24 8.21 -5.65
C LEU A 56 -36.11 8.88 -4.58
N THR A 57 -36.80 8.05 -3.80
CA THR A 57 -37.60 8.46 -2.65
C THR A 57 -37.12 7.67 -1.44
N PRO A 58 -36.48 8.32 -0.43
CA PRO A 58 -36.19 9.74 -0.32
C PRO A 58 -35.18 10.24 -1.38
N LYS A 59 -35.15 11.55 -1.64
CA LYS A 59 -34.19 12.16 -2.57
C LYS A 59 -32.77 11.98 -2.02
N TRP A 60 -31.85 11.47 -2.85
CA TRP A 60 -30.46 11.24 -2.43
C TRP A 60 -29.58 12.43 -2.80
N CYS A 61 -28.43 12.56 -2.11
CA CYS A 61 -27.53 13.70 -2.22
C CYS A 61 -27.01 13.90 -3.66
N SER A 62 -27.00 15.15 -4.14
CA SER A 62 -26.40 15.53 -5.42
C SER A 62 -24.95 15.96 -5.24
N LEU A 63 -24.10 15.59 -6.18
CA LEU A 63 -22.68 15.95 -6.17
C LEU A 63 -22.38 17.12 -7.09
N THR A 64 -21.45 17.96 -6.66
CA THR A 64 -20.89 19.06 -7.46
C THR A 64 -19.61 18.62 -8.18
N TRP A 65 -19.31 19.25 -9.31
CA TRP A 65 -18.07 18.98 -10.05
C TRP A 65 -16.80 19.19 -9.22
N ASN A 66 -16.79 20.18 -8.31
CA ASN A 66 -15.64 20.44 -7.44
C ASN A 66 -15.39 19.28 -6.49
N GLU A 67 -16.42 18.71 -5.87
CA GLU A 67 -16.30 17.53 -5.00
C GLU A 67 -15.67 16.36 -5.75
N VAL A 68 -16.07 16.13 -7.01
CA VAL A 68 -15.51 15.08 -7.88
C VAL A 68 -14.05 15.35 -8.29
N VAL A 69 -13.63 16.61 -8.32
CA VAL A 69 -12.25 17.02 -8.64
C VAL A 69 -11.35 16.95 -7.40
N GLU A 70 -11.89 17.25 -6.24
CA GLU A 70 -11.20 17.21 -4.95
C GLU A 70 -11.02 15.78 -4.42
N CYS A 71 -11.77 14.81 -4.92
CA CYS A 71 -11.47 13.39 -4.70
C CYS A 71 -10.06 13.08 -5.20
N THR A 72 -9.13 12.88 -4.27
CA THR A 72 -7.72 12.54 -4.54
C THR A 72 -7.45 11.07 -4.27
N PHE A 73 -8.29 10.42 -3.47
CA PHE A 73 -8.18 9.01 -3.14
C PHE A 73 -9.46 8.23 -3.50
N LEU A 74 -9.32 6.94 -3.78
CA LEU A 74 -10.44 6.02 -4.03
C LEU A 74 -11.43 6.01 -2.85
N SER A 75 -10.93 6.18 -1.62
CA SER A 75 -11.76 6.22 -0.40
C SER A 75 -12.70 7.43 -0.33
N ASP A 76 -12.42 8.53 -1.04
CA ASP A 76 -13.32 9.69 -1.13
C ASP A 76 -14.60 9.36 -1.89
N PHE A 77 -14.59 8.31 -2.71
CA PHE A 77 -15.75 7.82 -3.46
C PHE A 77 -16.70 6.94 -2.64
N ASN A 78 -16.30 6.46 -1.45
CA ASN A 78 -17.21 5.76 -0.55
C ASN A 78 -18.37 6.65 -0.07
N ILE A 79 -18.25 7.98 -0.21
CA ILE A 79 -19.35 8.95 0.01
C ILE A 79 -20.56 8.67 -0.91
N LEU A 80 -20.35 7.98 -2.04
CA LEU A 80 -21.42 7.67 -3.01
C LEU A 80 -22.23 6.41 -2.68
N HIS A 81 -21.70 5.58 -1.78
CA HIS A 81 -22.27 4.29 -1.42
C HIS A 81 -23.22 4.34 -0.22
N ASP A 82 -23.27 5.43 0.54
CA ASP A 82 -24.19 5.57 1.68
C ASP A 82 -25.33 6.58 1.41
N PRO A 83 -26.47 6.10 0.89
CA PRO A 83 -27.64 6.93 0.69
C PRO A 83 -28.47 7.17 1.95
N THR A 84 -28.21 6.43 3.02
CA THR A 84 -28.98 6.47 4.26
C THR A 84 -28.63 7.68 5.14
N GLY A 85 -27.55 8.40 4.82
CA GLY A 85 -27.22 9.63 5.51
C GLY A 85 -26.91 9.42 6.99
N ASN A 86 -26.33 8.26 7.34
CA ASN A 86 -25.81 8.05 8.69
C ASN A 86 -24.67 9.06 8.91
N ALA A 87 -24.97 10.11 9.67
CA ALA A 87 -24.03 11.20 9.96
C ALA A 87 -22.70 10.65 10.51
N ASP A 88 -22.77 9.60 11.32
CA ASP A 88 -21.63 8.89 11.91
C ASP A 88 -20.66 8.32 10.87
N LEU A 89 -21.16 7.78 9.75
CA LEU A 89 -20.31 7.24 8.69
C LEU A 89 -19.72 8.37 7.84
N ARG A 90 -20.43 9.47 7.61
CA ARG A 90 -19.91 10.64 6.89
C ARG A 90 -18.83 11.37 7.69
N GLU A 91 -18.98 11.47 9.02
CA GLU A 91 -17.98 12.05 9.91
C GLU A 91 -16.71 11.18 9.96
N ARG A 92 -16.87 9.86 10.06
CA ARG A 92 -15.78 8.87 9.95
C ARG A 92 -15.14 8.84 8.56
N ALA A 93 -15.87 9.24 7.52
CA ALA A 93 -15.39 9.36 6.16
C ALA A 93 -14.71 10.71 5.87
N THR A 94 -14.54 11.60 6.85
CA THR A 94 -13.75 12.82 6.64
C THR A 94 -12.27 12.47 6.43
N PRO A 95 -11.53 13.21 5.58
CA PRO A 95 -10.11 12.96 5.34
C PRO A 95 -9.28 12.95 6.65
N ALA A 96 -9.61 13.84 7.59
CA ALA A 96 -8.96 13.92 8.90
C ALA A 96 -9.24 12.69 9.77
N ALA A 97 -10.50 12.26 9.89
CA ALA A 97 -10.85 11.06 10.64
C ALA A 97 -10.19 9.79 10.05
N ARG A 98 -10.05 9.71 8.72
CA ARG A 98 -9.34 8.60 8.06
C ARG A 98 -7.85 8.61 8.34
N GLN A 99 -7.18 9.76 8.25
CA GLN A 99 -5.77 9.84 8.63
C GLN A 99 -5.56 9.41 10.07
N LEU A 100 -6.48 9.78 10.97
CA LEU A 100 -6.47 9.31 12.36
C LEU A 100 -6.70 7.80 12.47
N MET A 101 -7.64 7.22 11.72
CA MET A 101 -7.86 5.77 11.70
C MET A 101 -6.65 5.03 11.12
N ASP A 102 -6.08 5.49 10.01
CA ASP A 102 -4.91 4.87 9.38
C ASP A 102 -3.71 4.89 10.33
N THR A 103 -3.47 6.01 11.02
CA THR A 103 -2.41 6.10 12.03
C THR A 103 -2.69 5.20 13.23
N PHE A 104 -3.93 5.16 13.71
CA PHE A 104 -4.34 4.25 14.78
C PHE A 104 -4.12 2.78 14.41
N PHE A 105 -4.59 2.34 13.24
CA PHE A 105 -4.42 0.96 12.78
C PHE A 105 -2.96 0.63 12.49
N ARG A 106 -2.18 1.56 11.92
CA ARG A 106 -0.73 1.40 11.78
C ARG A 106 -0.06 1.18 13.14
N ILE A 107 -0.47 1.90 14.18
CA ILE A 107 0.05 1.70 15.53
C ILE A 107 -0.35 0.32 16.08
N GLN A 108 -1.59 -0.12 15.89
CA GLN A 108 -1.99 -1.46 16.35
C GLN A 108 -1.23 -2.56 15.61
N ARG A 109 -1.10 -2.45 14.29
CA ARG A 109 -0.30 -3.37 13.47
C ARG A 109 1.16 -3.37 13.86
N ALA A 110 1.75 -2.20 14.14
CA ALA A 110 3.13 -2.13 14.62
C ALA A 110 3.32 -2.88 15.95
N LYS A 111 2.35 -2.83 16.87
CA LYS A 111 2.41 -3.61 18.12
C LYS A 111 2.37 -5.11 17.86
N GLU A 112 1.57 -5.55 16.90
CA GLU A 112 1.52 -6.95 16.47
C GLU A 112 2.79 -7.38 15.74
N GLU A 113 3.37 -6.51 14.90
CA GLU A 113 4.52 -6.82 14.06
C GLU A 113 5.85 -6.87 14.84
N ILE A 114 6.01 -6.08 15.90
CA ILE A 114 7.23 -6.07 16.74
C ILE A 114 7.64 -7.48 17.21
N PRO A 115 6.77 -8.29 17.84
CA PRO A 115 7.16 -9.64 18.27
C PRO A 115 7.50 -10.57 17.11
N TRP A 116 6.81 -10.44 15.97
CA TRP A 116 7.09 -11.25 14.78
C TRP A 116 8.46 -10.90 14.16
N LEU A 117 8.74 -9.61 14.04
CA LEU A 117 10.03 -9.12 13.57
C LEU A 117 11.17 -9.58 14.49
N ASN A 118 10.98 -9.62 15.80
CA ASN A 118 12.00 -10.14 16.72
C ASN A 118 12.34 -11.61 16.42
N ILE A 119 11.34 -12.45 16.14
CA ILE A 119 11.54 -13.86 15.76
C ILE A 119 12.26 -13.97 14.42
N GLU A 120 11.80 -13.20 13.42
CA GLU A 120 12.39 -13.21 12.08
C GLU A 120 13.84 -12.73 12.09
N ILE A 121 14.17 -11.77 12.94
CA ILE A 121 15.53 -11.29 13.14
C ILE A 121 16.41 -12.38 13.78
N CYS A 122 15.92 -13.10 14.79
CA CYS A 122 16.65 -14.26 15.31
C CYS A 122 16.96 -15.27 14.20
N TRP A 123 15.95 -15.61 13.38
CA TRP A 123 16.12 -16.53 12.28
C TRP A 123 17.12 -16.02 11.25
N LEU A 124 17.08 -14.73 10.91
CA LEU A 124 18.03 -14.13 9.99
C LEU A 124 19.47 -14.18 10.54
N VAL A 125 19.66 -13.89 11.83
CA VAL A 125 20.99 -13.96 12.48
C VAL A 125 21.52 -15.38 12.49
N THR A 126 20.69 -16.37 12.84
CA THR A 126 21.06 -17.78 12.80
C THR A 126 21.39 -18.21 11.38
N TYR A 127 20.55 -17.86 10.42
CA TYR A 127 20.77 -18.16 9.00
C TYR A 127 22.11 -17.61 8.49
N ILE A 128 22.43 -16.35 8.80
CA ILE A 128 23.71 -15.74 8.39
C ILE A 128 24.90 -16.51 8.98
N ARG A 129 24.84 -16.87 10.25
CA ARG A 129 25.93 -17.62 10.92
C ARG A 129 26.08 -19.03 10.33
N ASP A 130 24.97 -19.73 10.15
CA ASP A 130 24.97 -21.09 9.62
C ASP A 130 25.43 -21.13 8.16
N GLU A 131 25.01 -20.15 7.34
CA GLU A 131 25.45 -20.01 5.96
C GLU A 131 26.94 -19.69 5.89
N GLU A 132 27.47 -18.79 6.72
CA GLU A 132 28.90 -18.48 6.78
C GLU A 132 29.74 -19.73 7.11
N ILE A 133 29.35 -20.49 8.15
CA ILE A 133 30.02 -21.73 8.54
C ILE A 133 29.97 -22.76 7.41
N PHE A 134 28.80 -22.95 6.81
CA PHE A 134 28.59 -23.90 5.73
C PHE A 134 29.48 -23.57 4.52
N LEU A 135 29.52 -22.31 4.11
CA LEU A 135 30.30 -21.88 2.96
C LEU A 135 31.81 -22.02 3.19
N LEU A 136 32.30 -21.68 4.38
CA LEU A 136 33.71 -21.87 4.74
C LEU A 136 34.11 -23.35 4.78
N GLN A 137 33.25 -24.22 5.30
CA GLN A 137 33.47 -25.67 5.28
C GLN A 137 33.50 -26.19 3.85
N LYS A 138 32.56 -25.77 2.99
CA LYS A 138 32.51 -26.19 1.59
C LYS A 138 33.70 -25.68 0.79
N GLU A 139 34.18 -24.48 1.05
CA GLU A 139 35.44 -23.98 0.46
C GLU A 139 36.61 -24.91 0.81
N ALA A 140 36.77 -25.27 2.08
CA ALA A 140 37.87 -26.12 2.54
C ALA A 140 37.79 -27.56 2.01
N GLU A 141 36.58 -28.13 1.90
CA GLU A 141 36.34 -29.45 1.30
C GLU A 141 36.68 -29.45 -0.20
N VAL A 142 36.17 -28.47 -0.94
CA VAL A 142 36.35 -28.38 -2.39
C VAL A 142 37.80 -28.02 -2.75
N ALA A 143 38.50 -27.25 -1.91
CA ALA A 143 39.90 -26.92 -2.15
C ALA A 143 40.82 -28.15 -2.26
N GLN A 144 40.43 -29.30 -1.69
CA GLN A 144 41.18 -30.55 -1.77
C GLN A 144 41.02 -31.25 -3.13
N THR A 145 39.90 -31.03 -3.83
CA THR A 145 39.57 -31.71 -5.10
C THR A 145 39.70 -30.77 -6.30
N ASP A 146 39.20 -29.54 -6.19
CA ASP A 146 39.22 -28.50 -7.22
C ASP A 146 39.54 -27.12 -6.62
N PRO A 147 40.81 -26.69 -6.68
CA PRO A 147 41.23 -25.37 -6.22
C PRO A 147 40.58 -24.20 -6.97
N HIS A 148 40.18 -24.37 -8.23
CA HIS A 148 39.55 -23.31 -9.02
C HIS A 148 38.11 -23.08 -8.57
N LEU A 149 37.36 -24.16 -8.34
CA LEU A 149 36.01 -24.04 -7.79
C LEU A 149 36.01 -23.46 -6.37
N ALA A 150 36.97 -23.87 -5.53
CA ALA A 150 37.15 -23.29 -4.21
C ALA A 150 37.41 -21.77 -4.26
N TYR A 151 38.18 -21.29 -5.24
CA TYR A 151 38.38 -19.86 -5.45
C TYR A 151 37.06 -19.12 -5.75
N PHE A 152 36.17 -19.67 -6.58
CA PHE A 152 34.87 -19.08 -6.85
C PHE A 152 33.96 -19.07 -5.61
N ILE A 153 33.98 -20.15 -4.82
CA ILE A 153 33.26 -20.21 -3.54
C ILE A 153 33.78 -19.10 -2.62
N ARG A 154 35.10 -18.94 -2.48
CA ARG A 154 35.70 -17.88 -1.68
C ARG A 154 35.29 -16.48 -2.15
N MET A 155 35.21 -16.25 -3.46
CA MET A 155 34.71 -14.98 -4.01
C MET A 155 33.26 -14.73 -3.60
N TYR A 156 32.41 -15.76 -3.67
CA TYR A 156 31.02 -15.69 -3.22
C TYR A 156 30.93 -15.42 -1.71
N CYS A 157 31.70 -16.12 -0.87
CA CYS A 157 31.79 -15.88 0.58
C CYS A 157 32.13 -14.42 0.88
N ASN A 158 33.13 -13.86 0.20
CA ASN A 158 33.53 -12.47 0.38
C ASN A 158 32.43 -11.48 -0.01
N GLN A 159 31.67 -11.77 -1.07
CA GLN A 159 30.56 -10.92 -1.49
C GLN A 159 29.40 -11.00 -0.49
N ARG A 160 29.02 -12.20 -0.06
CA ARG A 160 27.98 -12.43 0.95
C ARG A 160 28.34 -11.79 2.27
N GLY A 161 29.53 -12.05 2.79
CA GLY A 161 30.02 -11.49 4.06
C GLY A 161 29.98 -9.97 4.12
N ARG A 162 30.16 -9.26 2.99
CA ARG A 162 29.99 -7.79 2.93
C ARG A 162 28.53 -7.36 3.12
N SER A 163 27.60 -8.05 2.45
CA SER A 163 26.17 -7.82 2.63
C SER A 163 25.74 -8.17 4.05
N ASP A 164 26.17 -9.32 4.56
CA ASP A 164 25.83 -9.82 5.89
C ASP A 164 26.38 -8.90 6.99
N ALA A 165 27.61 -8.41 6.85
CA ALA A 165 28.18 -7.39 7.73
C ALA A 165 27.32 -6.11 7.75
N THR A 166 26.78 -5.71 6.61
CA THR A 166 25.87 -4.55 6.51
C THR A 166 24.54 -4.83 7.20
N HIS A 167 23.96 -6.01 7.01
CA HIS A 167 22.73 -6.43 7.69
C HIS A 167 22.94 -6.48 9.21
N MET A 168 24.01 -7.14 9.67
CA MET A 168 24.36 -7.23 11.09
C MET A 168 24.63 -5.86 11.71
N ALA A 169 25.33 -4.95 11.01
CA ALA A 169 25.54 -3.59 11.51
C ALA A 169 24.23 -2.82 11.68
N ARG A 170 23.28 -2.97 10.76
CA ARG A 170 21.94 -2.36 10.87
C ARG A 170 21.14 -2.97 12.02
N LEU A 171 21.15 -4.29 12.17
CA LEU A 171 20.48 -4.98 13.27
C LEU A 171 21.04 -4.49 14.62
N ARG A 172 22.37 -4.39 14.78
CA ARG A 172 23.03 -3.88 16.01
C ARG A 172 22.66 -2.42 16.29
N ALA A 173 22.55 -1.60 15.24
CA ALA A 173 22.11 -0.21 15.39
C ALA A 173 20.64 -0.10 15.81
N MET A 174 19.78 -1.03 15.36
CA MET A 174 18.37 -1.11 15.79
C MET A 174 18.26 -1.56 17.24
N GLU A 175 19.02 -2.58 17.65
CA GLU A 175 19.13 -3.02 19.04
C GLU A 175 19.51 -1.84 19.96
N LYS A 176 20.56 -1.09 19.61
CA LYS A 176 21.01 0.07 20.39
C LYS A 176 19.94 1.16 20.54
N LYS A 177 19.08 1.34 19.54
CA LYS A 177 18.00 2.34 19.56
C LYS A 177 16.76 1.87 20.33
N LEU A 178 16.44 0.58 20.24
CA LEU A 178 15.20 0.00 20.76
C LEU A 178 15.35 -0.62 22.15
N GLY A 179 16.59 -0.89 22.58
CA GLY A 179 16.91 -1.44 23.90
C GLY A 179 16.14 -2.73 24.17
N SER A 180 15.48 -2.81 25.32
CA SER A 180 14.75 -4.01 25.80
C SER A 180 13.55 -4.44 24.95
N ARG A 181 13.13 -3.66 23.94
CA ARG A 181 12.06 -4.06 23.00
C ARG A 181 12.56 -4.95 21.87
N PHE A 182 13.87 -4.98 21.67
CA PHE A 182 14.55 -5.79 20.68
C PHE A 182 15.30 -6.91 21.41
N THR A 183 14.75 -8.11 21.35
CA THR A 183 15.31 -9.29 22.02
C THR A 183 15.90 -10.29 21.01
N GLY A 184 16.08 -9.84 19.77
CA GLY A 184 16.33 -10.70 18.61
C GLY A 184 17.79 -11.09 18.35
N MET A 185 18.74 -10.67 19.21
CA MET A 185 20.18 -10.90 19.04
C MET A 185 20.77 -11.90 20.02
#